data_AF-A0A9D9XWD4-F1
#
_entry.id   AF-A0A9D9XWD4-F1
#
_cell.length_a   1.000
_cell.length_b   1.000
_cell.length_c   1.000
_cell.angle_alpha   90.00
_cell.angle_beta   90.00
_cell.angle_gamma   90.00
#
_symmetry.space_group_name_H-M   'P 1'
#
loop_
_entity.id
_entity.type
_entity.pdbx_description
1 polymer ?
#
loop_
_entity_poly.entity_id
_entity_poly.type
_entity_poly.pdbx_seq_one_letter_code
_entity_poly.pdbx_strand_id
1 'polypeptide(L)'
;MSLFIPAFHRVPPADKLKEKFCLDVINYYVRNTRNYNLLWDKKVFEIEGYAKGEFDLRPFKRMFKSDADKLKHNVSEQQNEITNRNEGINKTAIGFDYECLPLLPEKLNSATAIIQKKPIEITCKAFDPLAIEKKQSDVNFLKNKPEIEAQLQQVADSIGLDKIDLGSTKNSAVEYSDSPFGLDLQDPDQLDIFVNLLYSLKIESAFETGLQIFAELKNLTNIKLLEIKDQLKYAVSCNTAFQNSLTGLPDAEYIWPGDMETPWSDLPDMSDNSHRIQTKYVTPNQLWDYFGDEIGREDELLDLMNNKSYGYCTVNNQPEINRGNLDTFKITLKKIQVKSIDWVGVTKSGSITNDETKTVKKIWAQNTYSFWWLNNTKKVFGISRLPFATRTRGQESFQNFDTNIYKSHQKSTVELSIGENKKAQIAYIKMVHAVIKSLPPG
;
A
#
# COMPACT_ATOMS: atom_id res chain seq x y z
N MET A 1 27.76 2.31 16.01
CA MET A 1 27.59 1.23 17.02
C MET A 1 26.25 0.59 16.76
N SER A 2 26.21 -0.69 16.37
CA SER A 2 24.93 -1.37 16.15
C SER A 2 24.18 -1.46 17.49
N LEU A 3 22.96 -0.94 17.51
CA LEU A 3 22.02 -1.09 18.63
C LEU A 3 21.47 -2.52 18.58
N PHE A 4 22.31 -3.48 19.00
CA PHE A 4 22.06 -4.91 18.95
C PHE A 4 22.00 -5.45 20.37
N ILE A 5 20.93 -6.17 20.74
CA ILE A 5 20.81 -6.75 22.09
C ILE A 5 21.05 -8.26 22.07
N PRO A 6 22.15 -8.75 22.69
CA PRO A 6 22.38 -10.17 22.89
C PRO A 6 21.26 -10.91 23.65
N ALA A 7 20.53 -10.23 24.52
CA ALA A 7 19.49 -10.84 25.36
C ALA A 7 18.26 -11.33 24.54
N PHE A 8 17.85 -10.62 23.48
CA PHE A 8 16.73 -11.05 22.65
C PHE A 8 17.02 -12.31 21.83
N HIS A 9 18.28 -12.66 21.61
CA HIS A 9 18.67 -13.92 20.95
C HIS A 9 18.61 -15.13 21.87
N ARG A 10 18.69 -14.90 23.18
CA ARG A 10 18.62 -15.97 24.20
C ARG A 10 17.19 -16.35 24.57
N VAL A 11 16.20 -15.56 24.15
CA VAL A 11 14.78 -15.87 24.33
C VAL A 11 14.41 -17.06 23.45
N PRO A 12 13.73 -18.10 23.97
CA PRO A 12 13.24 -19.20 23.16
C PRO A 12 12.25 -18.74 22.08
N PRO A 13 12.19 -19.38 20.90
CA PRO A 13 11.30 -18.95 19.81
C PRO A 13 9.83 -18.89 20.18
N ALA A 14 9.36 -19.84 21.00
CA ALA A 14 7.99 -19.87 21.47
C ALA A 14 7.64 -18.64 22.35
N ASP A 15 8.61 -18.12 23.09
CA ASP A 15 8.43 -16.93 23.93
C ASP A 15 8.53 -15.62 23.14
N LYS A 16 9.20 -15.63 21.97
CA LYS A 16 9.23 -14.49 21.04
C LYS A 16 7.89 -14.24 20.36
N LEU A 17 6.97 -15.20 20.41
CA LEU A 17 5.60 -15.08 19.88
C LEU A 17 4.58 -14.68 20.95
N LYS A 18 5.04 -14.20 22.11
CA LYS A 18 4.18 -13.76 23.22
C LYS A 18 4.23 -12.25 23.39
N GLU A 19 3.13 -11.67 23.88
CA GLU A 19 2.97 -10.24 24.16
C GLU A 19 4.11 -9.65 25.01
N LYS A 20 4.60 -10.41 26.00
CA LYS A 20 5.73 -9.97 26.86
C LYS A 20 6.97 -9.61 26.04
N PHE A 21 7.35 -10.44 25.07
CA PHE A 21 8.50 -10.17 24.20
C PHE A 21 8.26 -8.90 23.37
N CYS A 22 7.06 -8.73 22.80
CA CYS A 22 6.70 -7.55 22.03
C CYS A 22 6.83 -6.27 22.87
N LEU A 23 6.37 -6.28 24.12
CA LEU A 23 6.48 -5.15 25.05
C LEU A 23 7.94 -4.84 25.40
N ASP A 24 8.79 -5.86 25.59
CA ASP A 24 10.22 -5.67 25.81
C ASP A 24 10.91 -5.06 24.57
N VAL A 25 10.54 -5.51 23.37
CA VAL A 25 10.99 -4.94 22.09
C VAL A 25 10.56 -3.48 21.96
N ILE A 26 9.31 -3.14 22.28
CA ILE A 26 8.82 -1.75 22.25
C ILE A 26 9.61 -0.87 23.21
N ASN A 27 9.77 -1.30 24.45
CA ASN A 27 10.50 -0.53 25.46
C ASN A 27 11.94 -0.27 25.04
N TYR A 28 12.60 -1.23 24.40
CA TYR A 28 13.97 -1.03 23.95
C TYR A 28 14.08 -0.28 22.61
N TYR A 29 13.49 -0.84 21.56
CA TYR A 29 13.69 -0.36 20.19
C TYR A 29 12.87 0.88 19.88
N VAL A 30 11.70 1.06 20.48
CA VAL A 30 10.86 2.24 20.19
C VAL A 30 11.14 3.38 21.17
N ARG A 31 11.25 3.10 22.47
CA ARG A 31 11.40 4.14 23.50
C ARG A 31 12.84 4.52 23.81
N ASN A 32 13.77 3.56 23.78
CA ASN A 32 15.16 3.77 24.21
C ASN A 32 16.16 3.86 23.05
N THR A 33 15.71 3.64 21.82
CA THR A 33 16.55 3.72 20.62
C THR A 33 16.16 4.94 19.79
N ARG A 34 17.15 5.59 19.17
CA ARG A 34 16.89 6.68 18.23
C ARG A 34 16.46 6.10 16.88
N ASN A 35 15.19 6.26 16.57
CA ASN A 35 14.65 5.97 15.26
C ASN A 35 14.43 7.26 14.51
N TYR A 36 14.80 7.24 13.24
CA TYR A 36 14.66 8.35 12.33
C TYR A 36 13.62 7.98 11.29
N ASN A 37 12.72 8.91 11.06
CA ASN A 37 11.88 8.89 9.88
C ASN A 37 12.78 8.92 8.63
N LEU A 38 12.45 8.19 7.56
CA LEU A 38 13.23 8.22 6.32
C LEU A 38 13.36 9.62 5.68
N LEU A 39 12.45 10.52 6.02
CA LEU A 39 12.41 11.93 5.61
C LEU A 39 12.90 12.90 6.69
N TRP A 40 13.50 12.43 7.78
CA TRP A 40 13.88 13.25 8.95
C TRP A 40 14.77 14.45 8.62
N ASP A 41 15.74 14.29 7.71
CA ASP A 41 16.67 15.34 7.29
C ASP A 41 16.18 16.17 6.09
N LYS A 42 14.97 15.85 5.60
CA LYS A 42 14.37 16.45 4.41
C LYS A 42 13.49 17.63 4.78
N LYS A 43 13.56 18.71 3.99
CA LYS A 43 12.62 19.84 4.11
C LYS A 43 11.32 19.54 3.37
N VAL A 44 10.55 18.55 3.86
CA VAL A 44 9.37 18.00 3.18
C VAL A 44 8.39 19.07 2.72
N PHE A 45 8.05 20.04 3.58
CA PHE A 45 7.13 21.13 3.21
C PHE A 45 7.67 22.02 2.08
N GLU A 46 8.97 22.28 2.05
CA GLU A 46 9.60 23.08 1.00
C GLU A 46 9.61 22.29 -0.31
N ILE A 47 9.99 21.01 -0.27
CA ILE A 47 9.98 20.12 -1.42
C ILE A 47 8.58 20.02 -2.02
N GLU A 48 7.56 19.79 -1.19
CA GLU A 48 6.17 19.71 -1.64
C GLU A 48 5.67 21.03 -2.23
N GLY A 49 5.97 22.17 -1.58
CA GLY A 49 5.59 23.49 -2.08
C GLY A 49 6.19 23.77 -3.47
N TYR A 50 7.50 23.51 -3.64
CA TYR A 50 8.15 23.69 -4.95
C TYR A 50 7.70 22.68 -5.99
N ALA A 51 7.41 21.43 -5.61
CA ALA A 51 6.89 20.41 -6.51
C ALA A 51 5.47 20.72 -7.01
N LYS A 52 4.64 21.38 -6.19
CA LYS A 52 3.28 21.81 -6.54
C LYS A 52 3.22 23.19 -7.19
N GLY A 53 4.28 23.99 -7.07
CA GLY A 53 4.25 25.40 -7.49
C GLY A 53 3.53 26.31 -6.50
N GLU A 54 3.35 25.86 -5.27
CA GLU A 54 2.65 26.54 -4.18
C GLU A 54 3.63 26.77 -3.02
N PHE A 55 4.71 27.51 -3.27
CA PHE A 55 5.73 27.79 -2.25
C PHE A 55 5.55 29.18 -1.62
N ASP A 56 5.99 29.31 -0.38
CA ASP A 56 5.83 30.54 0.38
C ASP A 56 6.67 31.68 -0.23
N LEU A 57 5.98 32.73 -0.69
CA LEU A 57 6.61 33.90 -1.31
C LEU A 57 7.07 34.96 -0.29
N ARG A 58 6.79 34.80 1.01
CA ARG A 58 7.19 35.74 2.07
C ARG A 58 8.70 36.09 2.05
N PRO A 59 9.63 35.15 1.84
CA PRO A 59 11.06 35.49 1.76
C PRO A 59 11.38 36.46 0.62
N PHE A 60 10.75 36.31 -0.55
CA PHE A 60 10.96 37.20 -1.69
C PHE A 60 10.30 38.56 -1.46
N LYS A 61 9.08 38.58 -0.91
CA LYS A 61 8.37 39.83 -0.54
C LYS A 61 9.20 40.68 0.43
N ARG A 62 9.87 40.05 1.41
CA ARG A 62 10.76 40.76 2.36
C ARG A 62 11.95 41.44 1.67
N MET A 63 12.48 40.86 0.59
CA MET A 63 13.61 41.42 -0.14
C MET A 63 13.30 42.78 -0.78
N PHE A 64 12.04 43.04 -1.12
CA PHE A 64 11.59 44.28 -1.77
C PHE A 64 10.75 45.17 -0.85
N LYS A 65 10.61 44.80 0.43
CA LYS A 65 9.84 45.55 1.42
C LYS A 65 10.41 46.96 1.65
N SER A 66 11.73 47.12 1.67
CA SER A 66 12.38 48.42 1.87
C SER A 66 12.07 49.44 0.76
N ASP A 67 11.88 48.99 -0.47
CA ASP A 67 11.52 49.88 -1.59
C ASP A 67 10.04 50.31 -1.51
N ALA A 68 9.16 49.42 -1.05
CA ALA A 68 7.75 49.74 -0.77
C ALA A 68 7.57 50.70 0.41
N ASP A 69 8.35 50.52 1.48
CA ASP A 69 8.31 51.41 2.64
C ASP A 69 8.88 52.82 2.28
N LYS A 70 9.88 52.90 1.40
CA LYS A 70 10.39 54.18 0.85
C LYS A 70 9.36 54.90 -0.03
N LEU A 71 8.62 54.17 -0.87
CA LEU A 71 7.56 54.75 -1.70
C LEU A 71 6.38 55.28 -0.88
N LYS A 72 6.00 54.58 0.20
CA LYS A 72 4.95 55.07 1.13
C LYS A 72 5.32 56.39 1.81
N HIS A 73 6.60 56.61 2.11
CA HIS A 73 7.07 57.88 2.68
C HIS A 73 7.09 59.05 1.68
N ASN A 74 7.16 58.77 0.37
CA ASN A 74 7.07 59.81 -0.66
C ASN A 74 5.61 60.17 -1.00
N VAL A 75 4.65 59.28 -0.73
CA VAL A 75 3.21 59.49 -1.01
C VAL A 75 2.51 60.28 0.10
N SER A 76 3.12 60.44 1.28
CA SER A 76 2.55 61.28 2.35
C SER A 76 2.53 62.79 2.06
N GLU A 77 3.01 63.24 0.90
CA GLU A 77 2.93 64.65 0.47
C GLU A 77 1.89 64.92 -0.64
N GLN A 78 1.19 63.90 -1.15
CA GLN A 78 0.09 64.11 -2.13
C GLN A 78 -1.16 63.34 -1.69
N GLN A 79 -2.14 64.11 -1.23
CA GLN A 79 -3.36 63.68 -0.56
C GLN A 79 -4.28 62.76 -1.39
N ASN A 80 -5.03 61.96 -0.64
CA ASN A 80 -6.47 61.68 -0.80
C ASN A 80 -7.07 61.95 -2.19
N GLU A 81 -7.29 60.89 -2.96
CA GLU A 81 -8.59 60.62 -3.61
C GLU A 81 -8.56 59.26 -4.31
N ILE A 82 -9.76 58.66 -4.41
CA ILE A 82 -10.12 57.39 -5.08
C ILE A 82 -10.04 56.13 -4.21
N THR A 83 -11.11 55.99 -3.42
CA THR A 83 -11.65 54.72 -2.95
C THR A 83 -12.19 53.85 -4.10
N ASN A 84 -12.03 52.54 -3.90
CA ASN A 84 -12.77 51.40 -4.47
C ASN A 84 -12.45 50.92 -5.90
N ARG A 85 -11.70 49.80 -5.95
CA ARG A 85 -12.14 48.58 -6.64
C ARG A 85 -11.48 47.35 -6.01
N ASN A 86 -12.30 46.50 -5.42
CA ASN A 86 -11.94 45.13 -5.06
C ASN A 86 -11.68 44.34 -6.34
N GLU A 87 -10.42 44.05 -6.65
CA GLU A 87 -9.95 42.93 -7.48
C GLU A 87 -8.42 42.91 -7.46
N GLY A 88 -7.80 41.93 -6.79
CA GLY A 88 -6.35 41.72 -6.83
C GLY A 88 -5.70 41.47 -5.47
N ILE A 89 -5.94 40.30 -4.87
CA ILE A 89 -5.37 39.90 -3.56
C ILE A 89 -3.83 39.75 -3.59
N ASN A 90 -3.17 39.88 -4.75
CA ASN A 90 -1.70 39.74 -4.88
C ASN A 90 -0.93 40.99 -5.31
N LYS A 91 -1.59 42.12 -5.64
CA LYS A 91 -0.89 43.36 -6.04
C LYS A 91 -0.52 44.20 -4.83
N THR A 92 0.78 44.39 -4.61
CA THR A 92 1.25 45.43 -3.66
C THR A 92 1.10 46.83 -4.29
N ALA A 93 1.19 47.89 -3.49
CA ALA A 93 1.06 49.31 -3.90
C ALA A 93 2.00 49.79 -5.02
N ILE A 94 2.89 48.91 -5.52
CA ILE A 94 3.84 49.17 -6.63
C ILE A 94 3.48 48.32 -7.88
N GLY A 95 2.35 47.60 -7.88
CA GLY A 95 1.92 46.82 -9.05
C GLY A 95 2.64 45.48 -9.26
N PHE A 96 3.33 44.93 -8.24
CA PHE A 96 3.94 43.60 -8.32
C PHE A 96 2.92 42.49 -8.19
N ASP A 97 2.90 41.58 -9.16
CA ASP A 97 2.31 40.25 -9.03
C ASP A 97 3.36 39.26 -8.53
N TYR A 98 3.18 38.80 -7.29
CA TYR A 98 4.00 37.77 -6.68
C TYR A 98 3.35 36.41 -6.96
N GLU A 99 3.57 35.90 -8.16
CA GLU A 99 3.14 34.56 -8.56
C GLU A 99 4.33 33.59 -8.54
N CYS A 100 4.04 32.33 -8.19
CA CYS A 100 5.05 31.27 -8.19
C CYS A 100 5.37 30.86 -9.62
N LEU A 101 6.64 30.81 -10.00
CA LEU A 101 7.06 30.25 -11.28
C LEU A 101 6.92 28.71 -11.26
N PRO A 102 6.06 28.11 -12.11
CA PRO A 102 5.79 26.67 -12.10
C PRO A 102 6.86 25.83 -12.85
N LEU A 103 8.13 26.23 -12.80
CA LEU A 103 9.23 25.57 -13.52
C LEU A 103 9.43 24.10 -13.12
N LEU A 104 9.26 23.80 -11.82
CA LEU A 104 9.40 22.43 -11.31
C LEU A 104 8.16 21.56 -11.57
N PRO A 105 6.92 22.04 -11.32
CA PRO A 105 5.70 21.32 -11.65
C PRO A 105 5.67 20.85 -13.11
N GLU A 106 5.98 21.71 -14.08
CA GLU A 106 5.97 21.36 -15.50
C GLU A 106 6.93 20.23 -15.84
N LYS A 107 8.16 20.30 -15.31
CA LYS A 107 9.19 19.27 -15.54
C LYS A 107 8.82 17.96 -14.84
N LEU A 108 8.26 18.02 -13.64
CA LEU A 108 7.83 16.85 -12.90
C LEU A 108 6.65 16.17 -13.60
N ASN A 109 5.65 16.94 -14.04
CA ASN A 109 4.49 16.43 -14.79
C ASN A 109 4.92 15.79 -16.13
N SER A 110 5.88 16.42 -16.83
CA SER A 110 6.46 15.85 -18.05
C SER A 110 7.19 14.53 -17.77
N ALA A 111 8.04 14.48 -16.74
CA ALA A 111 8.74 13.27 -16.34
C ALA A 111 7.75 12.15 -15.94
N THR A 112 6.72 12.47 -15.15
CA THR A 112 5.67 11.49 -14.80
C THR A 112 4.89 11.01 -16.02
N ALA A 113 4.56 11.90 -16.96
CA ALA A 113 3.81 11.54 -18.16
C ALA A 113 4.62 10.63 -19.11
N ILE A 114 5.94 10.86 -19.23
CA ILE A 114 6.84 9.97 -20.00
C ILE A 114 6.87 8.57 -19.37
N ILE A 115 6.89 8.50 -18.04
CA ILE A 115 6.93 7.23 -17.30
C ILE A 115 5.56 6.51 -17.37
N GLN A 116 4.46 7.25 -17.44
CA GLN A 116 3.09 6.73 -17.53
C GLN A 116 2.68 6.26 -18.94
N LYS A 117 3.53 6.43 -19.96
CA LYS A 117 3.14 6.32 -21.38
C LYS A 117 2.82 4.90 -21.92
N LYS A 118 2.49 3.95 -21.05
CA LYS A 118 1.82 2.69 -21.42
C LYS A 118 0.75 2.30 -20.40
N PRO A 119 -0.41 3.00 -20.35
CA PRO A 119 -1.59 2.38 -19.76
C PRO A 119 -2.05 1.25 -20.69
N ILE A 120 -2.28 0.08 -20.12
CA ILE A 120 -2.92 -1.04 -20.82
C ILE A 120 -4.42 -0.74 -20.79
N GLU A 121 -4.95 -0.17 -21.87
CA GLU A 121 -6.41 -0.05 -22.05
C GLU A 121 -6.93 -1.36 -22.64
N ILE A 122 -7.74 -2.08 -21.86
CA ILE A 122 -8.39 -3.31 -22.30
C ILE A 122 -9.87 -2.98 -22.45
N THR A 123 -10.35 -3.08 -23.69
CA THR A 123 -11.77 -3.18 -23.97
C THR A 123 -12.04 -4.61 -24.38
N CYS A 124 -12.97 -5.28 -23.71
CA CYS A 124 -13.37 -6.64 -24.08
C CYS A 124 -14.89 -6.73 -24.10
N LYS A 125 -15.44 -7.39 -25.13
CA LYS A 125 -16.86 -7.69 -25.27
C LYS A 125 -17.01 -9.20 -25.24
N ALA A 126 -17.77 -9.72 -24.26
CA ALA A 126 -17.94 -11.15 -24.00
C ALA A 126 -19.09 -11.83 -24.78
N PHE A 127 -19.80 -11.10 -25.64
CA PHE A 127 -20.92 -11.66 -26.41
C PHE A 127 -20.45 -12.17 -27.77
N ASP A 128 -20.01 -13.43 -27.82
CA ASP A 128 -19.65 -14.15 -29.05
C ASP A 128 -20.73 -15.21 -29.37
N PRO A 129 -21.33 -15.22 -30.58
CA PRO A 129 -22.26 -16.25 -31.04
C PRO A 129 -21.75 -17.70 -30.83
N LEU A 130 -20.44 -17.93 -30.92
CA LEU A 130 -19.84 -19.25 -30.75
C LEU A 130 -19.91 -19.75 -29.29
N ALA A 131 -19.94 -18.84 -28.31
CA ALA A 131 -20.10 -19.18 -26.90
C ALA A 131 -21.53 -19.65 -26.60
N ILE A 132 -22.53 -19.00 -27.22
CA ILE A 132 -23.93 -19.39 -27.13
C ILE A 132 -24.14 -20.78 -27.74
N GLU A 133 -23.54 -21.05 -28.90
CA GLU A 133 -23.61 -22.35 -29.57
C GLU A 133 -23.02 -23.49 -28.72
N LYS A 134 -21.84 -23.28 -28.14
CA LYS A 134 -21.19 -24.25 -27.24
C LYS A 134 -22.01 -24.51 -25.97
N LYS A 135 -22.60 -23.46 -25.39
CA LYS A 135 -23.49 -23.59 -24.23
C LYS A 135 -24.72 -24.44 -24.57
N GLN A 136 -25.33 -24.19 -25.72
CA GLN A 136 -26.47 -24.98 -26.18
C GLN A 136 -26.07 -26.45 -26.47
N SER A 137 -24.88 -26.69 -27.00
CA SER A 137 -24.37 -28.05 -27.24
C SER A 137 -24.24 -28.87 -25.95
N ASP A 138 -23.70 -28.27 -24.87
CA ASP A 138 -23.53 -28.96 -23.59
C ASP A 138 -24.88 -29.19 -22.90
N VAL A 139 -25.81 -28.23 -22.98
CA VAL A 139 -27.20 -28.40 -22.50
C VAL A 139 -27.89 -29.56 -23.22
N ASN A 140 -27.79 -29.62 -24.55
CA ASN A 140 -28.40 -30.69 -25.33
C ASN A 140 -27.77 -32.06 -25.03
N PHE A 141 -26.46 -32.11 -24.77
CA PHE A 141 -25.79 -33.33 -24.33
C PHE A 141 -26.36 -33.84 -23.01
N LEU A 142 -26.48 -32.98 -21.99
CA LEU A 142 -27.00 -33.36 -20.68
C LEU A 142 -28.47 -33.83 -20.73
N LYS A 143 -29.30 -33.25 -21.60
CA LYS A 143 -30.69 -33.69 -21.80
C LYS A 143 -30.78 -35.10 -22.37
N ASN A 144 -29.92 -35.42 -23.35
CA ASN A 144 -30.02 -36.65 -24.12
C ASN A 144 -29.20 -37.81 -23.53
N LYS A 145 -28.19 -37.50 -22.70
CA LYS A 145 -27.28 -38.50 -22.13
C LYS A 145 -28.01 -39.66 -21.41
N PRO A 146 -28.98 -39.43 -20.51
CA PRO A 146 -29.64 -40.51 -19.77
C PRO A 146 -30.40 -41.49 -20.69
N GLU A 147 -31.04 -40.98 -21.74
CA GLU A 147 -31.78 -41.80 -22.70
C GLU A 147 -30.84 -42.64 -23.56
N ILE A 148 -29.73 -42.05 -24.02
CA ILE A 148 -28.75 -42.73 -24.86
C ILE A 148 -27.98 -43.79 -24.05
N GLU A 149 -27.60 -43.48 -22.80
CA GLU A 149 -26.95 -44.46 -21.92
C GLU A 149 -27.87 -45.62 -21.58
N ALA A 150 -29.16 -45.38 -21.33
CA ALA A 150 -30.12 -46.46 -21.11
C ALA A 150 -30.24 -47.40 -22.33
N GLN A 151 -30.26 -46.84 -23.54
CA GLN A 151 -30.32 -47.63 -24.78
C GLN A 151 -29.02 -48.41 -25.02
N LEU A 152 -27.88 -47.76 -24.84
CA LEU A 152 -26.57 -48.39 -25.02
C LEU A 152 -26.31 -49.46 -23.94
N GLN A 153 -26.78 -49.25 -22.70
CA GLN A 153 -26.64 -50.22 -21.62
C GLN A 153 -27.40 -51.52 -21.94
N GLN A 154 -28.60 -51.45 -22.53
CA GLN A 154 -29.31 -52.65 -22.98
C GLN A 154 -28.50 -53.48 -23.98
N VAL A 155 -27.73 -52.80 -24.85
CA VAL A 155 -26.83 -53.47 -25.80
C VAL A 155 -25.58 -54.00 -25.09
N ALA A 156 -24.99 -53.24 -24.17
CA ALA A 156 -23.83 -53.67 -23.38
C ALA A 156 -24.13 -54.92 -22.54
N ASP A 157 -25.30 -54.95 -21.89
CA ASP A 157 -25.77 -56.08 -21.08
C ASP A 157 -25.92 -57.35 -21.93
N SER A 158 -26.34 -57.21 -23.19
CA SER A 158 -26.45 -58.34 -24.13
C SER A 158 -25.11 -58.90 -24.60
N ILE A 159 -24.03 -58.11 -24.49
CA ILE A 159 -22.67 -58.46 -24.94
C ILE A 159 -21.74 -58.75 -23.74
N GLY A 160 -22.20 -58.52 -22.50
CA GLY A 160 -21.44 -58.74 -21.27
C GLY A 160 -20.40 -57.65 -20.98
N LEU A 161 -20.65 -56.41 -21.42
CA LEU A 161 -19.79 -55.25 -21.17
C LEU A 161 -20.21 -54.51 -19.89
N ASP A 162 -19.25 -53.87 -19.22
CA ASP A 162 -19.47 -53.03 -18.05
C ASP A 162 -20.32 -51.78 -18.36
N LYS A 163 -20.74 -51.07 -17.31
CA LYS A 163 -21.60 -49.88 -17.37
C LYS A 163 -21.07 -48.83 -18.36
N ILE A 164 -21.91 -48.38 -19.29
CA ILE A 164 -21.57 -47.35 -20.27
C ILE A 164 -21.68 -45.96 -19.64
N ASP A 165 -20.62 -45.16 -19.78
CA ASP A 165 -20.57 -43.74 -19.44
C ASP A 165 -20.08 -42.94 -20.66
N LEU A 166 -20.92 -42.04 -21.16
CA LEU A 166 -20.62 -41.15 -22.30
C LEU A 166 -19.72 -39.97 -21.90
N GLY A 167 -19.40 -39.82 -20.61
CA GLY A 167 -18.51 -38.79 -20.08
C GLY A 167 -19.25 -37.50 -19.67
N SER A 168 -18.49 -36.43 -19.48
CA SER A 168 -18.96 -35.14 -18.94
C SER A 168 -19.09 -34.03 -19.99
N THR A 169 -19.73 -32.92 -19.61
CA THR A 169 -19.75 -31.68 -20.40
C THR A 169 -18.33 -31.22 -20.75
N LYS A 170 -18.10 -30.82 -22.00
CA LYS A 170 -16.75 -30.49 -22.50
C LYS A 170 -16.40 -29.01 -22.38
N ASN A 171 -17.40 -28.13 -22.49
CA ASN A 171 -17.21 -26.69 -22.59
C ASN A 171 -17.43 -25.95 -21.26
N SER A 172 -18.07 -26.59 -20.28
CA SER A 172 -18.28 -26.05 -18.94
C SER A 172 -17.00 -26.03 -18.09
N ALA A 173 -16.79 -24.99 -17.30
CA ALA A 173 -15.67 -24.88 -16.36
C ALA A 173 -15.75 -25.93 -15.24
N VAL A 174 -16.97 -26.37 -14.91
CA VAL A 174 -17.24 -27.47 -13.98
C VAL A 174 -17.81 -28.62 -14.80
N GLU A 175 -17.13 -29.75 -14.80
CA GLU A 175 -17.55 -30.92 -15.57
C GLU A 175 -18.77 -31.56 -14.91
N TYR A 176 -19.90 -31.57 -15.63
CA TYR A 176 -21.14 -32.20 -15.21
C TYR A 176 -21.29 -33.50 -15.97
N SER A 177 -21.31 -34.63 -15.24
CA SER A 177 -21.68 -35.93 -15.80
C SER A 177 -23.18 -36.06 -15.97
N ASP A 178 -23.94 -35.50 -15.02
CA ASP A 178 -25.39 -35.47 -14.97
C ASP A 178 -25.87 -34.07 -14.58
N SER A 179 -27.17 -33.83 -14.68
CA SER A 179 -27.80 -32.61 -14.21
C SER A 179 -27.44 -32.32 -12.73
N PRO A 180 -26.79 -31.18 -12.43
CA PRO A 180 -26.42 -30.87 -11.06
C PRO A 180 -27.66 -30.71 -10.18
N PHE A 181 -27.59 -31.26 -8.97
CA PHE A 181 -28.69 -31.28 -8.00
C PHE A 181 -29.98 -31.98 -8.46
N GLY A 182 -29.92 -32.78 -9.53
CA GLY A 182 -31.08 -33.52 -10.03
C GLY A 182 -32.13 -32.63 -10.71
N LEU A 183 -31.72 -31.48 -11.26
CA LEU A 183 -32.61 -30.58 -11.97
C LEU A 183 -33.18 -31.25 -13.24
N ASP A 184 -34.46 -31.04 -13.50
CA ASP A 184 -35.07 -31.42 -14.77
C ASP A 184 -34.80 -30.34 -15.81
N LEU A 185 -33.83 -30.58 -16.69
CA LEU A 185 -33.45 -29.65 -17.76
C LEU A 185 -34.53 -29.52 -18.85
N GLN A 186 -35.59 -30.34 -18.84
CA GLN A 186 -36.75 -30.17 -19.71
C GLN A 186 -37.72 -29.10 -19.19
N ASP A 187 -37.71 -28.82 -17.89
CA ASP A 187 -38.47 -27.73 -17.27
C ASP A 187 -37.77 -26.37 -17.53
N PRO A 188 -38.45 -25.40 -18.17
CA PRO A 188 -37.86 -24.10 -18.48
C PRO A 188 -37.30 -23.35 -17.27
N ASP A 189 -37.95 -23.43 -16.11
CA ASP A 189 -37.54 -22.69 -14.91
C ASP A 189 -36.27 -23.29 -14.32
N GLN A 190 -36.16 -24.62 -14.32
CA GLN A 190 -34.97 -25.33 -13.82
C GLN A 190 -33.80 -25.24 -14.80
N LEU A 191 -34.08 -25.20 -16.11
CA LEU A 191 -33.09 -24.92 -17.13
C LEU A 191 -32.49 -23.53 -16.94
N ASP A 192 -33.31 -22.52 -16.65
CA ASP A 192 -32.84 -21.16 -16.43
C ASP A 192 -31.94 -21.05 -15.18
N ILE A 193 -32.31 -21.74 -14.10
CA ILE A 193 -31.47 -21.86 -12.90
C ILE A 193 -30.11 -22.49 -13.25
N PHE A 194 -30.10 -23.61 -13.98
CA PHE A 194 -28.85 -24.25 -14.40
C PHE A 194 -28.00 -23.32 -15.26
N VAL A 195 -28.60 -22.70 -16.28
CA VAL A 195 -27.94 -21.85 -17.28
C VAL A 195 -27.39 -20.56 -16.67
N ASN A 196 -28.09 -19.96 -15.70
CA ASN A 196 -27.73 -18.65 -15.15
C ASN A 196 -26.93 -18.72 -13.85
N LEU A 197 -27.11 -19.76 -13.03
CA LEU A 197 -26.46 -19.85 -11.71
C LEU A 197 -25.38 -20.92 -11.63
N LEU A 198 -25.50 -22.04 -12.36
CA LEU A 198 -24.64 -23.21 -12.16
C LEU A 198 -23.68 -23.47 -13.33
N TYR A 199 -24.07 -23.09 -14.55
CA TYR A 199 -23.27 -23.32 -15.75
C TYR A 199 -22.37 -22.13 -16.06
N SER A 200 -21.06 -22.34 -15.91
CA SER A 200 -20.02 -21.39 -16.32
C SER A 200 -19.23 -21.95 -17.49
N LEU A 201 -18.95 -21.14 -18.53
CA LEU A 201 -18.11 -21.58 -19.66
C LEU A 201 -16.62 -21.53 -19.28
N LYS A 202 -15.82 -22.49 -19.77
CA LYS A 202 -14.34 -22.50 -19.60
C LYS A 202 -13.69 -21.17 -20.02
N ILE A 203 -14.21 -20.54 -21.07
CA ILE A 203 -13.71 -19.25 -21.59
C ILE A 203 -14.06 -18.10 -20.64
N GLU A 204 -15.26 -18.07 -20.05
CA GLU A 204 -15.68 -17.05 -19.09
C GLU A 204 -14.89 -17.14 -17.78
N SER A 205 -14.66 -18.36 -17.28
CA SER A 205 -13.80 -18.59 -16.10
C SER A 205 -12.34 -18.19 -16.35
N ALA A 206 -11.80 -18.54 -17.52
CA ALA A 206 -10.47 -18.09 -17.93
C ALA A 206 -10.39 -16.56 -18.08
N PHE A 207 -11.48 -15.93 -18.54
CA PHE A 207 -11.60 -14.48 -18.67
C PHE A 207 -11.62 -13.78 -17.31
N GLU A 208 -12.40 -14.27 -16.35
CA GLU A 208 -12.44 -13.74 -14.99
C GLU A 208 -11.07 -13.85 -14.31
N THR A 209 -10.41 -15.00 -14.45
CA THR A 209 -9.04 -15.21 -13.96
C THR A 209 -8.06 -14.22 -14.59
N GLY A 210 -8.16 -14.01 -15.92
CA GLY A 210 -7.36 -13.02 -16.63
C GLY A 210 -7.59 -11.59 -16.12
N LEU A 211 -8.84 -11.20 -15.92
CA LEU A 211 -9.20 -9.88 -15.39
C LEU A 211 -8.65 -9.65 -13.97
N GLN A 212 -8.71 -10.66 -13.10
CA GLN A 212 -8.13 -10.59 -11.76
C GLN A 212 -6.61 -10.34 -11.82
N ILE A 213 -5.89 -11.11 -12.64
CA ILE A 213 -4.43 -10.91 -12.85
C ILE A 213 -4.14 -9.52 -13.40
N PHE A 214 -4.95 -9.02 -14.35
CA PHE A 214 -4.77 -7.66 -14.88
C PHE A 214 -5.06 -6.57 -13.84
N ALA A 215 -6.05 -6.75 -12.97
CA ALA A 215 -6.32 -5.83 -11.86
C ALA A 215 -5.13 -5.78 -10.88
N GLU A 216 -4.54 -6.93 -10.56
CA GLU A 216 -3.32 -7.01 -9.74
C GLU A 216 -2.14 -6.29 -10.41
N LEU A 217 -1.91 -6.52 -11.71
CA LEU A 217 -0.85 -5.82 -12.46
C LEU A 217 -1.05 -4.30 -12.50
N LYS A 218 -2.30 -3.84 -12.62
CA LYS A 218 -2.64 -2.41 -12.54
C LYS A 218 -2.32 -1.84 -11.15
N ASN A 219 -2.64 -2.58 -10.08
CA ASN A 219 -2.33 -2.17 -8.71
C ASN A 219 -0.82 -2.06 -8.47
N LEU A 220 -0.04 -3.05 -8.93
CA LEU A 220 1.43 -3.00 -8.87
C LEU A 220 2.00 -1.82 -9.67
N THR A 221 1.40 -1.50 -10.81
CA THR A 221 1.81 -0.33 -11.61
C THR A 221 1.57 0.97 -10.85
N ASN A 222 0.43 1.11 -10.15
CA ASN A 222 0.14 2.27 -9.32
C ASN A 222 1.13 2.41 -8.15
N ILE A 223 1.48 1.31 -7.48
CA ILE A 223 2.50 1.30 -6.43
C ILE A 223 3.83 1.80 -6.96
N LYS A 224 4.27 1.26 -8.11
CA LYS A 224 5.52 1.67 -8.75
C LYS A 224 5.53 3.16 -9.12
N LEU A 225 4.40 3.71 -9.56
CA LEU A 225 4.28 5.14 -9.85
C LEU A 225 4.46 5.99 -8.58
N LEU A 226 3.90 5.57 -7.45
CA LEU A 226 4.10 6.24 -6.17
C LEU A 226 5.56 6.16 -5.72
N GLU A 227 6.20 5.00 -5.85
CA GLU A 227 7.62 4.84 -5.53
C GLU A 227 8.52 5.73 -6.38
N ILE A 228 8.29 5.79 -7.70
CA ILE A 228 9.04 6.66 -8.62
C ILE A 228 8.86 8.13 -8.24
N LYS A 229 7.62 8.53 -7.92
CA LYS A 229 7.33 9.90 -7.48
C LYS A 229 8.12 10.25 -6.21
N ASP A 230 8.19 9.33 -5.26
CA ASP A 230 8.96 9.54 -4.02
C ASP A 230 10.47 9.52 -4.26
N GLN A 231 10.98 8.69 -5.17
CA GLN A 231 12.39 8.76 -5.60
C GLN A 231 12.72 10.13 -6.20
N LEU A 232 11.85 10.69 -7.04
CA LEU A 232 12.04 12.02 -7.63
C LEU A 232 11.98 13.14 -6.58
N LYS A 233 11.04 13.05 -5.64
CA LYS A 233 10.79 14.08 -4.62
C LYS A 233 11.75 14.00 -3.43
N TYR A 234 12.10 12.81 -2.98
CA TYR A 234 12.81 12.58 -1.71
C TYR A 234 14.09 11.74 -1.86
N ALA A 235 14.33 11.11 -3.01
CA ALA A 235 15.41 10.14 -3.26
C ALA A 235 15.33 8.85 -2.43
N VAL A 236 14.15 8.59 -1.86
CA VAL A 236 13.85 7.39 -1.09
C VAL A 236 12.43 6.94 -1.38
N SER A 237 12.22 5.63 -1.47
CA SER A 237 10.90 5.01 -1.59
C SER A 237 10.85 3.74 -0.76
N CYS A 238 9.65 3.32 -0.37
CA CYS A 238 9.44 2.07 0.33
C CYS A 238 8.13 1.38 -0.07
N ASN A 239 8.15 0.06 0.02
CA ASN A 239 6.98 -0.79 -0.12
C ASN A 239 7.08 -1.94 0.88
N THR A 240 5.97 -2.64 1.10
CA THR A 240 5.99 -3.97 1.73
C THR A 240 5.60 -5.00 0.69
N ALA A 241 6.34 -6.09 0.63
CA ALA A 241 5.99 -7.27 -0.15
C ALA A 241 5.47 -8.35 0.80
N PHE A 242 4.29 -8.90 0.52
CA PHE A 242 3.66 -9.92 1.36
C PHE A 242 2.97 -10.97 0.50
N GLN A 243 2.58 -12.08 1.10
CA GLN A 243 1.75 -13.08 0.45
C GLN A 243 0.29 -12.77 0.79
N ASN A 244 -0.54 -12.54 -0.23
CA ASN A 244 -1.95 -12.26 -0.03
C ASN A 244 -2.66 -13.50 0.55
N SER A 245 -3.39 -13.33 1.64
CA SER A 245 -4.07 -14.43 2.34
C SER A 245 -5.25 -15.01 1.57
N LEU A 246 -5.89 -14.23 0.70
CA LEU A 246 -7.03 -14.66 -0.11
C LEU A 246 -6.57 -15.41 -1.36
N THR A 247 -5.60 -14.87 -2.09
CA THR A 247 -5.16 -15.43 -3.38
C THR A 247 -3.95 -16.35 -3.25
N GLY A 248 -3.20 -16.26 -2.15
CA GLY A 248 -1.93 -16.98 -1.95
C GLY A 248 -0.77 -16.45 -2.81
N LEU A 249 -1.00 -15.42 -3.62
CA LEU A 249 -0.02 -14.82 -4.53
C LEU A 249 0.82 -13.73 -3.85
N PRO A 250 2.04 -13.45 -4.34
CA PRO A 250 2.83 -12.32 -3.86
C PRO A 250 2.14 -11.00 -4.26
N ASP A 251 1.99 -10.11 -3.28
CA ASP A 251 1.38 -8.79 -3.43
C ASP A 251 2.28 -7.73 -2.78
N ALA A 252 2.02 -6.46 -3.07
CA ALA A 252 2.76 -5.35 -2.52
C ALA A 252 1.84 -4.23 -2.03
N GLU A 253 2.25 -3.54 -0.97
CA GLU A 253 1.61 -2.33 -0.47
C GLU A 253 2.62 -1.19 -0.52
N TYR A 254 2.22 -0.06 -1.12
CA TYR A 254 3.00 1.17 -1.06
C TYR A 254 3.06 1.69 0.37
N ILE A 255 4.23 2.16 0.80
CA ILE A 255 4.39 2.85 2.08
C ILE A 255 4.93 4.24 1.80
N TRP A 256 4.33 5.26 2.42
CA TRP A 256 4.91 6.59 2.37
C TRP A 256 6.21 6.61 3.18
N PRO A 257 7.35 7.11 2.65
CA PRO A 257 8.62 7.11 3.37
C PRO A 257 8.56 7.80 4.74
N GLY A 258 7.68 8.80 4.88
CA GLY A 258 7.46 9.48 6.13
C GLY A 258 6.72 8.67 7.21
N ASP A 259 6.18 7.51 6.88
CA ASP A 259 5.59 6.60 7.85
C ASP A 259 6.57 5.51 8.31
N MET A 260 7.76 5.45 7.70
CA MET A 260 8.79 4.49 8.06
C MET A 260 9.82 5.12 9.01
N GLU A 261 9.97 4.51 10.18
CA GLU A 261 11.00 4.83 11.16
C GLU A 261 12.01 3.69 11.22
N THR A 262 13.29 4.03 11.12
CA THR A 262 14.39 3.08 11.16
C THR A 262 15.57 3.62 11.98
N PRO A 263 16.42 2.75 12.54
CA PRO A 263 17.71 3.21 13.03
C PRO A 263 18.57 3.74 11.86
N TRP A 264 19.62 4.49 12.19
CA TRP A 264 20.58 4.94 11.18
C TRP A 264 21.23 3.75 10.47
N SER A 265 21.36 3.87 9.15
CA SER A 265 21.99 2.89 8.25
C SER A 265 23.02 3.58 7.37
N ASP A 266 24.17 2.93 7.19
CA ASP A 266 25.18 3.35 6.22
C ASP A 266 24.95 2.72 4.83
N LEU A 267 24.06 1.71 4.75
CA LEU A 267 23.70 1.04 3.50
C LEU A 267 22.49 1.71 2.81
N PRO A 268 22.48 1.81 1.47
CA PRO A 268 21.37 2.39 0.72
C PRO A 268 20.04 1.62 0.84
N ASP A 269 20.11 0.31 1.04
CA ASP A 269 18.94 -0.58 1.20
C ASP A 269 18.54 -0.81 2.67
N MET A 270 19.34 -0.25 3.58
CA MET A 270 19.18 -0.37 5.02
C MET A 270 19.06 -1.81 5.51
N SER A 271 19.78 -2.72 4.86
CA SER A 271 19.78 -4.16 5.17
C SER A 271 20.46 -4.48 6.50
N ASP A 272 21.32 -3.59 7.01
CA ASP A 272 22.00 -3.62 8.30
C ASP A 272 21.11 -3.27 9.49
N ASN A 273 19.92 -2.70 9.25
CA ASN A 273 18.97 -2.39 10.31
C ASN A 273 18.59 -3.61 11.14
N SER A 274 18.60 -3.45 12.46
CA SER A 274 18.14 -4.47 13.42
C SER A 274 16.62 -4.55 13.53
N HIS A 275 15.92 -3.45 13.24
CA HIS A 275 14.47 -3.36 13.30
C HIS A 275 13.94 -2.30 12.33
N ARG A 276 12.65 -2.38 12.01
CA ARG A 276 11.90 -1.39 11.22
C ARG A 276 10.55 -1.15 11.89
N ILE A 277 10.09 0.09 11.84
CA ILE A 277 8.80 0.48 12.40
C ILE A 277 8.02 1.20 11.30
N GLN A 278 6.84 0.68 10.96
CA GLN A 278 5.92 1.32 10.04
C GLN A 278 4.76 1.89 10.84
N THR A 279 4.50 3.18 10.69
CA THR A 279 3.34 3.85 11.26
C THR A 279 2.15 3.76 10.29
N LYS A 280 0.97 3.44 10.79
CA LYS A 280 -0.27 3.40 10.02
C LYS A 280 -1.37 4.11 10.81
N TYR A 281 -2.11 4.98 10.14
CA TYR A 281 -3.25 5.66 10.74
C TYR A 281 -4.53 4.96 10.32
N VAL A 282 -5.20 4.31 11.26
CA VAL A 282 -6.40 3.51 11.01
C VAL A 282 -7.56 4.04 11.83
N THR A 283 -8.78 3.67 11.46
CA THR A 283 -9.96 3.92 12.29
C THR A 283 -10.22 2.71 13.21
N PRO A 284 -10.98 2.85 14.30
CA PRO A 284 -11.42 1.71 15.10
C PRO A 284 -12.05 0.58 14.27
N ASN A 285 -12.92 0.89 13.30
CA ASN A 285 -13.50 -0.12 12.43
C ASN A 285 -12.45 -0.79 11.53
N GLN A 286 -11.52 -0.03 10.95
CA GLN A 286 -10.40 -0.61 10.19
C GLN A 286 -9.51 -1.50 11.07
N LEU A 287 -9.31 -1.14 12.34
CA LEU A 287 -8.58 -1.99 13.29
C LEU A 287 -9.30 -3.31 13.51
N TRP A 288 -10.63 -3.27 13.64
CA TRP A 288 -11.45 -4.48 13.72
C TRP A 288 -11.34 -5.31 12.45
N ASP A 289 -11.41 -4.69 11.26
CA ASP A 289 -11.23 -5.40 9.99
C ASP A 289 -9.86 -6.10 9.89
N TYR A 290 -8.80 -5.48 10.42
CA TYR A 290 -7.46 -6.09 10.42
C TYR A 290 -7.28 -7.23 11.42
N PHE A 291 -7.95 -7.17 12.57
CA PHE A 291 -7.72 -8.08 13.70
C PHE A 291 -9.02 -8.69 14.23
N GLY A 292 -10.01 -8.93 13.37
CA GLY A 292 -11.33 -9.47 13.78
C GLY A 292 -11.27 -10.86 14.41
N ASP A 293 -10.22 -11.62 14.13
CA ASP A 293 -9.97 -12.90 14.79
C ASP A 293 -9.46 -12.72 16.24
N GLU A 294 -8.88 -11.57 16.58
CA GLU A 294 -8.37 -11.22 17.91
C GLU A 294 -9.32 -10.29 18.69
N ILE A 295 -10.17 -9.53 17.98
CA ILE A 295 -11.16 -8.59 18.55
C ILE A 295 -12.55 -9.17 18.26
N GLY A 296 -13.12 -9.87 19.25
CA GLY A 296 -14.32 -10.68 19.04
C GLY A 296 -15.62 -9.89 19.02
N ARG A 297 -15.65 -8.69 19.61
CA ARG A 297 -16.87 -7.87 19.76
C ARG A 297 -16.58 -6.37 19.73
N GLU A 298 -17.58 -5.59 19.30
CA GLU A 298 -17.51 -4.12 19.30
C GLU A 298 -17.27 -3.54 20.71
N ASP A 299 -17.86 -4.14 21.74
CA ASP A 299 -17.64 -3.69 23.13
C ASP A 299 -16.19 -3.92 23.59
N GLU A 300 -15.53 -4.96 23.08
CA GLU A 300 -14.09 -5.19 23.33
C GLU A 300 -13.25 -4.14 22.62
N LEU A 301 -13.64 -3.71 21.41
CA LEU A 301 -13.00 -2.61 20.70
C LEU A 301 -13.11 -1.31 21.50
N LEU A 302 -14.30 -0.99 22.02
CA LEU A 302 -14.51 0.20 22.86
C LEU A 302 -13.73 0.15 24.17
N ASP A 303 -13.65 -1.01 24.83
CA ASP A 303 -12.81 -1.18 26.01
C ASP A 303 -11.32 -1.02 25.66
N LEU A 304 -10.87 -1.63 24.56
CA LEU A 304 -9.49 -1.49 24.07
C LEU A 304 -9.13 -0.03 23.75
N MET A 305 -10.12 0.79 23.36
CA MET A 305 -9.94 2.22 23.14
C MET A 305 -10.00 3.06 24.43
N ASN A 306 -10.93 2.78 25.33
CA ASN A 306 -11.27 3.69 26.44
C ASN A 306 -10.90 3.20 27.84
N ASN A 307 -10.40 1.97 28.00
CA ASN A 307 -10.10 1.41 29.31
C ASN A 307 -9.06 2.27 30.07
N LYS A 308 -9.36 2.62 31.32
CA LYS A 308 -8.49 3.49 32.13
C LYS A 308 -7.10 2.93 32.39
N SER A 309 -6.90 1.62 32.28
CA SER A 309 -5.62 0.96 32.61
C SER A 309 -4.68 0.83 31.40
N TYR A 310 -5.21 0.79 30.18
CA TYR A 310 -4.43 0.51 28.96
C TYR A 310 -5.01 1.05 27.66
N GLY A 311 -6.20 1.67 27.69
CA GLY A 311 -6.93 2.09 26.51
C GLY A 311 -6.23 3.22 25.76
N TYR A 312 -6.34 3.22 24.43
CA TYR A 312 -5.71 4.21 23.57
C TYR A 312 -6.02 5.66 23.96
N CYS A 313 -7.30 6.00 24.17
CA CYS A 313 -7.71 7.36 24.50
C CYS A 313 -7.19 7.78 25.86
N THR A 314 -7.27 6.89 26.87
CA THR A 314 -6.75 7.20 28.21
C THR A 314 -5.24 7.42 28.17
N VAL A 315 -4.48 6.53 27.53
CA VAL A 315 -3.01 6.63 27.57
C VAL A 315 -2.48 7.79 26.71
N ASN A 316 -3.22 8.20 25.67
CA ASN A 316 -2.88 9.36 24.85
C ASN A 316 -3.55 10.67 25.30
N ASN A 317 -4.27 10.70 26.43
CA ASN A 317 -5.04 11.85 26.91
C ASN A 317 -6.02 12.42 25.87
N GLN A 318 -6.71 11.55 25.14
CA GLN A 318 -7.71 11.90 24.14
C GLN A 318 -9.13 11.68 24.68
N PRO A 319 -10.14 12.36 24.11
CA PRO A 319 -11.54 12.12 24.45
C PRO A 319 -11.94 10.66 24.23
N GLU A 320 -12.85 10.15 25.06
CA GLU A 320 -13.39 8.80 24.90
C GLU A 320 -14.10 8.66 23.54
N ILE A 321 -13.89 7.51 22.91
CA ILE A 321 -14.54 7.11 21.66
C ILE A 321 -15.92 6.54 21.98
N ASN A 322 -16.90 6.81 21.14
CA ASN A 322 -18.24 6.22 21.23
C ASN A 322 -18.60 5.50 19.93
N ARG A 323 -19.74 4.82 19.90
CA ARG A 323 -20.18 4.09 18.70
C ARG A 323 -20.40 4.98 17.47
N GLY A 324 -20.60 6.28 17.66
CA GLY A 324 -20.86 7.23 16.58
C GLY A 324 -19.62 7.71 15.82
N ASN A 325 -18.40 7.44 16.29
CA ASN A 325 -17.16 7.97 15.68
C ASN A 325 -16.12 6.90 15.34
N LEU A 326 -16.52 5.62 15.27
CA LEU A 326 -15.63 4.49 14.94
C LEU A 326 -15.03 4.54 13.53
N ASP A 327 -15.62 5.29 12.61
CA ASP A 327 -15.12 5.47 11.24
C ASP A 327 -14.29 6.73 11.02
N THR A 328 -14.33 7.68 11.95
CA THR A 328 -13.71 8.99 11.77
C THR A 328 -12.51 9.21 12.67
N PHE A 329 -12.54 8.62 13.87
CA PHE A 329 -11.44 8.73 14.81
C PHE A 329 -10.19 8.01 14.28
N LYS A 330 -9.05 8.71 14.24
CA LYS A 330 -7.79 8.14 13.75
C LYS A 330 -6.92 7.70 14.92
N ILE A 331 -6.60 6.41 14.93
CA ILE A 331 -5.64 5.81 15.86
C ILE A 331 -4.31 5.54 15.16
N THR A 332 -3.24 5.64 15.94
CA THR A 332 -1.89 5.36 15.48
C THR A 332 -1.54 3.91 15.79
N LEU A 333 -1.34 3.12 14.75
CA LEU A 333 -0.91 1.72 14.83
C LEU A 333 0.51 1.61 14.29
N LYS A 334 1.40 0.90 15.00
CA LYS A 334 2.80 0.71 14.58
C LYS A 334 3.07 -0.77 14.29
N LYS A 335 3.43 -1.12 13.05
CA LYS A 335 4.00 -2.43 12.72
C LYS A 335 5.47 -2.40 13.12
N ILE A 336 5.89 -3.31 13.98
CA ILE A 336 7.27 -3.41 14.43
C ILE A 336 7.84 -4.72 13.93
N GLN A 337 8.98 -4.64 13.25
CA GLN A 337 9.72 -5.80 12.79
C GLN A 337 11.10 -5.82 13.41
N VAL A 338 11.48 -6.94 13.99
CA VAL A 338 12.76 -7.09 14.67
C VAL A 338 13.49 -8.35 14.21
N LYS A 339 14.76 -8.18 13.87
CA LYS A 339 15.65 -9.30 13.58
C LYS A 339 16.16 -9.91 14.88
N SER A 340 15.98 -11.21 15.03
CA SER A 340 16.56 -11.99 16.12
C SER A 340 17.09 -13.32 15.63
N ILE A 341 18.27 -13.71 16.11
CA ILE A 341 18.84 -15.03 15.90
C ILE A 341 18.01 -16.06 16.67
N ASP A 342 17.61 -17.12 15.97
CA ASP A 342 16.93 -18.27 16.54
C ASP A 342 17.22 -19.53 15.72
N TRP A 343 16.81 -20.69 16.23
CA TRP A 343 16.89 -21.91 15.46
C TRP A 343 15.82 -21.97 14.34
N VAL A 344 16.20 -22.67 13.29
CA VAL A 344 15.36 -23.10 12.17
C VAL A 344 15.48 -24.62 12.09
N GLY A 345 14.36 -25.30 11.89
CA GLY A 345 14.32 -26.74 11.74
C GLY A 345 14.67 -27.17 10.33
N VAL A 346 15.32 -28.32 10.20
CA VAL A 346 15.59 -28.98 8.93
C VAL A 346 14.88 -30.32 8.94
N THR A 347 14.03 -30.57 7.94
CA THR A 347 13.30 -31.82 7.76
C THR A 347 14.22 -32.93 7.25
N LYS A 348 13.74 -34.18 7.23
CA LYS A 348 14.48 -35.31 6.63
C LYS A 348 14.83 -35.07 5.16
N SER A 349 14.01 -34.31 4.43
CA SER A 349 14.22 -33.94 3.02
C SER A 349 15.23 -32.81 2.82
N GLY A 350 15.81 -32.25 3.91
CA GLY A 350 16.70 -31.10 3.84
C GLY A 350 15.98 -29.75 3.69
N SER A 351 14.65 -29.74 3.75
CA SER A 351 13.85 -28.52 3.68
C SER A 351 13.83 -27.80 5.03
N ILE A 352 13.73 -26.48 5.00
CA ILE A 352 13.65 -25.63 6.18
C ILE A 352 12.21 -25.60 6.71
N THR A 353 12.02 -25.73 8.03
CA THR A 353 10.72 -25.71 8.72
C THR A 353 10.80 -24.99 10.07
N ASN A 354 9.67 -24.47 10.54
CA ASN A 354 9.50 -23.96 11.91
C ASN A 354 8.76 -24.94 12.82
N ASP A 355 8.26 -26.04 12.27
CA ASP A 355 7.52 -27.07 13.00
C ASP A 355 8.49 -28.00 13.73
N GLU A 356 8.49 -27.94 15.07
CA GLU A 356 9.34 -28.77 15.91
C GLU A 356 9.14 -30.27 15.68
N THR A 357 7.90 -30.69 15.37
CA THR A 357 7.57 -32.10 15.18
C THR A 357 8.17 -32.67 13.89
N LYS A 358 8.36 -31.82 12.88
CA LYS A 358 8.94 -32.17 11.57
C LYS A 358 10.45 -31.92 11.51
N THR A 359 11.03 -31.42 12.60
CA THR A 359 12.43 -31.01 12.66
C THR A 359 13.33 -32.18 13.06
N VAL A 360 14.31 -32.49 12.21
CA VAL A 360 15.36 -33.50 12.48
C VAL A 360 16.63 -32.85 13.01
N LYS A 361 16.98 -31.68 12.48
CA LYS A 361 18.15 -30.90 12.90
C LYS A 361 17.77 -29.44 13.08
N LYS A 362 18.29 -28.80 14.14
CA LYS A 362 18.16 -27.37 14.37
C LYS A 362 19.43 -26.65 13.92
N ILE A 363 19.28 -25.59 13.11
CA ILE A 363 20.37 -24.72 12.68
C ILE A 363 20.11 -23.29 13.17
N TRP A 364 21.14 -22.58 13.59
CA TRP A 364 20.98 -21.17 13.99
C TRP A 364 20.89 -20.28 12.75
N ALA A 365 19.87 -19.42 12.72
CA ALA A 365 19.62 -18.48 11.63
C ALA A 365 19.04 -17.17 12.18
N GLN A 366 19.21 -16.08 11.45
CA GLN A 366 18.48 -14.85 11.71
C GLN A 366 17.04 -15.00 11.25
N ASN A 367 16.10 -14.53 12.08
CA ASN A 367 14.68 -14.50 11.83
C ASN A 367 14.12 -13.12 12.07
N THR A 368 13.07 -12.77 11.34
CA THR A 368 12.36 -11.50 11.53
C THR A 368 11.01 -11.79 12.15
N TYR A 369 10.76 -11.19 13.32
CA TYR A 369 9.47 -11.24 14.01
C TYR A 369 8.73 -9.93 13.73
N SER A 370 7.43 -10.03 13.50
CA SER A 370 6.57 -8.91 13.18
C SER A 370 5.36 -8.92 14.10
N PHE A 371 4.95 -7.75 14.58
CA PHE A 371 3.72 -7.56 15.33
C PHE A 371 3.24 -6.12 15.17
N TRP A 372 1.95 -5.91 15.43
CA TRP A 372 1.35 -4.59 15.47
C TRP A 372 1.23 -4.13 16.91
N TRP A 373 1.48 -2.84 17.14
CA TRP A 373 1.35 -2.21 18.44
C TRP A 373 0.42 -1.02 18.34
N LEU A 374 -0.62 -1.01 19.16
CA LEU A 374 -1.47 0.15 19.30
C LEU A 374 -0.71 1.21 20.11
N ASN A 375 -0.32 2.29 19.45
CA ASN A 375 0.71 3.19 19.95
C ASN A 375 0.37 3.74 21.34
N ASN A 376 1.39 3.77 22.20
CA ASN A 376 1.32 4.13 23.62
C ASN A 376 0.46 3.23 24.51
N THR A 377 -0.17 2.18 24.01
CA THR A 377 -0.91 1.22 24.86
C THR A 377 -0.05 0.03 25.25
N LYS A 378 -0.63 -0.92 26.01
CA LYS A 378 -0.03 -2.24 26.24
C LYS A 378 -0.48 -3.28 25.22
N LYS A 379 -1.34 -2.94 24.26
CA LYS A 379 -1.98 -3.89 23.35
C LYS A 379 -1.16 -4.09 22.08
N VAL A 380 -0.90 -5.36 21.75
CA VAL A 380 -0.22 -5.81 20.54
C VAL A 380 -1.06 -6.86 19.83
N PHE A 381 -0.93 -6.95 18.51
CA PHE A 381 -1.72 -7.81 17.64
C PHE A 381 -0.84 -8.50 16.60
N GLY A 382 -1.36 -9.58 15.99
CA GLY A 382 -0.76 -10.21 14.81
C GLY A 382 0.69 -10.67 15.00
N ILE A 383 1.01 -11.16 16.20
CA ILE A 383 2.38 -11.59 16.54
C ILE A 383 2.75 -12.80 15.69
N SER A 384 3.74 -12.61 14.82
CA SER A 384 4.13 -13.62 13.84
C SER A 384 5.63 -13.59 13.57
N ARG A 385 6.13 -14.71 13.05
CA ARG A 385 7.45 -14.79 12.42
C ARG A 385 7.26 -14.74 10.92
N LEU A 386 8.04 -13.93 10.22
CA LEU A 386 7.92 -13.80 8.78
C LEU A 386 8.10 -15.16 8.06
N PRO A 387 7.38 -15.40 6.95
CA PRO A 387 7.45 -16.65 6.22
C PRO A 387 8.81 -16.81 5.51
N PHE A 388 9.18 -18.05 5.17
CA PHE A 388 10.46 -18.34 4.52
C PHE A 388 10.64 -17.69 3.14
N ALA A 389 9.56 -17.26 2.48
CA ALA A 389 9.61 -16.48 1.24
C ALA A 389 10.43 -15.18 1.36
N THR A 390 10.64 -14.69 2.58
CA THR A 390 11.47 -13.50 2.87
C THR A 390 12.97 -13.81 3.02
N ARG A 391 13.39 -15.06 2.76
CA ARG A 391 14.81 -15.46 2.71
C ARG A 391 15.30 -15.46 1.26
N THR A 392 16.50 -14.93 1.05
CA THR A 392 17.15 -14.96 -0.27
C THR A 392 17.76 -16.33 -0.54
N ARG A 393 17.58 -16.87 -1.75
CA ARG A 393 18.22 -18.12 -2.18
C ARG A 393 19.75 -17.99 -2.10
N GLY A 394 20.41 -18.96 -1.49
CA GLY A 394 21.84 -18.95 -1.19
C GLY A 394 22.23 -18.18 0.08
N GLN A 395 21.28 -17.52 0.75
CA GLN A 395 21.45 -16.85 2.04
C GLN A 395 20.33 -17.27 3.01
N GLU A 396 20.00 -18.56 3.02
CA GLU A 396 18.89 -19.11 3.80
C GLU A 396 19.09 -19.01 5.31
N SER A 397 20.27 -18.62 5.80
CA SER A 397 20.53 -18.28 7.21
C SER A 397 20.09 -16.86 7.58
N PHE A 398 19.87 -15.97 6.61
CA PHE A 398 19.43 -14.60 6.83
C PHE A 398 18.01 -14.38 6.34
N GLN A 399 17.18 -13.78 7.21
CA GLN A 399 15.83 -13.36 6.86
C GLN A 399 15.79 -11.83 6.78
N ASN A 400 15.23 -11.32 5.68
CA ASN A 400 15.01 -9.90 5.48
C ASN A 400 13.73 -9.41 6.18
N PHE A 401 13.48 -8.11 6.09
CA PHE A 401 12.19 -7.52 6.42
C PHE A 401 11.23 -7.73 5.25
N ASP A 402 9.92 -7.68 5.49
CA ASP A 402 8.93 -7.66 4.40
C ASP A 402 8.82 -6.27 3.76
N THR A 403 9.15 -5.21 4.51
CA THR A 403 9.33 -3.87 4.00
C THR A 403 10.64 -3.79 3.22
N ASN A 404 10.62 -3.22 2.01
CA ASN A 404 11.81 -2.86 1.24
C ASN A 404 11.96 -1.34 1.25
N ILE A 405 13.21 -0.87 1.37
CA ILE A 405 13.56 0.54 1.36
C ILE A 405 14.63 0.72 0.31
N TYR A 406 14.44 1.69 -0.56
CA TYR A 406 15.38 2.02 -1.62
C TYR A 406 15.79 3.48 -1.46
N LYS A 407 17.05 3.74 -1.11
CA LYS A 407 17.62 5.10 -1.12
C LYS A 407 18.53 5.25 -2.32
N SER A 408 18.15 6.07 -3.29
CA SER A 408 18.96 6.30 -4.49
C SER A 408 20.10 7.27 -4.23
N HIS A 409 19.81 8.40 -3.59
CA HIS A 409 20.76 9.47 -3.31
C HIS A 409 20.45 10.19 -1.98
N GLN A 410 21.41 10.98 -1.48
CA GLN A 410 21.18 11.81 -0.29
C GLN A 410 20.24 12.99 -0.56
N LYS A 411 20.24 13.54 -1.77
CA LYS A 411 19.35 14.64 -2.19
C LYS A 411 18.57 14.24 -3.44
N SER A 412 17.31 14.62 -3.50
CA SER A 412 16.44 14.35 -4.63
C SER A 412 16.64 15.35 -5.78
N THR A 413 16.13 15.00 -6.95
CA THR A 413 16.15 15.88 -8.13
C THR A 413 15.39 17.18 -7.86
N VAL A 414 14.28 17.10 -7.13
CA VAL A 414 13.52 18.29 -6.72
C VAL A 414 14.36 19.15 -5.76
N GLU A 415 14.96 18.55 -4.74
CA GLU A 415 15.80 19.27 -3.76
C GLU A 415 16.95 20.01 -4.42
N LEU A 416 17.63 19.37 -5.37
CA LEU A 416 18.73 19.99 -6.13
C LEU A 416 18.25 21.17 -6.98
N SER A 417 17.02 21.09 -7.49
CA SER A 417 16.45 22.08 -8.41
C SER A 417 15.80 23.29 -7.69
N ILE A 418 15.48 23.18 -6.40
CA ILE A 418 14.93 24.29 -5.60
C ILE A 418 15.85 25.52 -5.62
N GLY A 419 17.18 25.31 -5.53
CA GLY A 419 18.16 26.39 -5.56
C GLY A 419 18.12 27.20 -6.86
N GLU A 420 18.02 26.52 -8.00
CA GLU A 420 17.94 27.16 -9.31
C GLU A 420 16.57 27.83 -9.54
N ASN A 421 15.49 27.19 -9.10
CA ASN A 421 14.15 27.78 -9.18
C ASN A 421 14.07 29.09 -8.35
N LYS A 422 14.64 29.11 -7.14
CA LYS A 422 14.77 30.34 -6.34
C LYS A 422 15.50 31.46 -7.07
N LYS A 423 16.61 31.16 -7.75
CA LYS A 423 17.35 32.16 -8.54
C LYS A 423 16.49 32.70 -9.68
N ALA A 424 15.78 31.83 -10.40
CA ALA A 424 14.87 32.22 -11.47
C ALA A 424 13.73 33.11 -10.96
N GLN A 425 13.11 32.75 -9.82
CA GLN A 425 12.06 33.56 -9.17
C GLN A 425 12.58 34.96 -8.80
N ILE A 426 13.79 35.05 -8.24
CA ILE A 426 14.40 36.35 -7.91
C ILE A 426 14.66 37.16 -9.18
N ALA A 427 15.22 36.55 -10.23
CA ALA A 427 15.50 37.22 -11.49
C ALA A 427 14.23 37.77 -12.14
N TYR A 428 13.16 36.97 -12.16
CA TYR A 428 11.86 37.38 -12.68
C TYR A 428 11.28 38.58 -11.92
N ILE A 429 11.23 38.51 -10.58
CA ILE A 429 10.72 39.62 -9.76
C ILE A 429 11.56 40.89 -9.98
N LYS A 430 12.89 40.77 -10.09
CA LYS A 430 13.77 41.92 -10.39
C LYS A 430 13.53 42.51 -11.79
N MET A 431 13.30 41.66 -12.79
CA MET A 431 12.98 42.10 -14.15
C MET A 431 11.66 42.88 -14.17
N VAL A 432 10.61 42.33 -13.55
CA VAL A 432 9.32 43.02 -13.42
C VAL A 432 9.49 44.36 -12.71
N HIS A 433 10.31 44.42 -11.64
CA HIS A 433 10.61 45.67 -10.92
C HIS A 433 11.30 46.70 -11.78
N ALA A 434 12.29 46.28 -12.57
CA ALA A 434 13.00 47.16 -13.49
C ALA A 434 12.06 47.72 -14.58
N VAL A 435 11.20 46.87 -15.15
CA VAL A 435 10.21 47.29 -16.16
C VAL A 435 9.26 48.32 -15.57
N ILE A 436 8.67 48.06 -14.39
CA ILE A 436 7.75 49.00 -13.75
C ILE A 436 8.43 50.34 -13.45
N LYS A 437 9.67 50.32 -12.93
CA LYS A 437 10.44 51.55 -12.67
C LYS A 437 10.87 52.30 -13.94
N SER A 438 10.92 51.62 -15.10
CA SER A 438 11.29 52.23 -16.38
C SER A 438 10.12 52.91 -17.09
N LEU A 439 8.89 52.65 -16.67
CA LEU A 439 7.72 53.33 -17.21
C LEU A 439 7.77 54.81 -16.82
N PRO A 440 7.47 55.75 -17.73
CA PRO A 440 7.46 57.17 -17.42
C PRO A 440 6.48 57.45 -16.27
N PRO A 441 6.77 58.41 -15.38
CA PRO A 441 5.81 58.84 -14.37
C PRO A 441 4.56 59.32 -15.10
N GLY A 442 3.46 58.62 -14.89
CA GLY A 442 2.13 59.02 -15.34
C GLY A 442 1.57 60.11 -14.44
#